data_AF-A0A2D3C4F3-F1
#
_entry.id   AF-A0A2D3C4F3-F1
#
_cell.length_a   1.000
_cell.length_b   1.000
_cell.length_c   1.000
_cell.angle_alpha   90.00
_cell.angle_beta   90.00
_cell.angle_gamma   90.00
#
_symmetry.space_group_name_H-M   'P 1'
#
loop_
_entity.id
_entity.type
_entity.pdbx_description
1 polymer ?
#
loop_
_entity_poly.entity_id
_entity_poly.type
_entity_poly.pdbx_seq_one_letter_code
_entity_poly.pdbx_strand_id
1 'polypeptide(L)'
;MSIPSDGYHFTLHERMRYLSSGTKYDSCNQSAVCHAFGPDGRCIQLYKTLLTNYCAGECTYCPNRCHRDVRRVSLSPEEIVKITWDFYRKNTIEGLFLSSGIIGDPETTTEKQLHVARLLRNQGFKGYIHLRLMPGTPFHLLQEVAGVANKFGVNAETTGSVNYSEICPNFDYKNDVLQRLNWTCKLIRKQRKLHRYDRKIIGANDTQFVVGALDEPDRDIVNTVHDFMEKYQLRRPYFMSFDPVPDTPLENGSTSPKWREQRLYQVSYLLKDYGLDSGHIDQIYNDDGFLLNDDPKLELARLNPEMFPVEINSADYSTLLRVPGIGPISASRILRSRPIYGEDELARMGVVMGRARPFIKIGGSGQTNLIQFAGECT
;
A
#
# COMPACT_ATOMS: atom_id res chain seq x y z
N MET A 1 9.07 24.65 19.24
CA MET A 1 9.26 23.70 20.37
C MET A 1 10.17 22.56 19.94
N SER A 2 11.20 22.31 20.75
CA SER A 2 12.13 21.17 20.63
C SER A 2 11.36 19.85 20.73
N ILE A 3 11.72 18.84 19.96
CA ILE A 3 11.07 17.54 20.06
C ILE A 3 11.49 16.91 21.39
N PRO A 4 10.56 16.41 22.23
CA PRO A 4 10.94 15.75 23.48
C PRO A 4 11.89 14.60 23.20
N SER A 5 13.03 14.57 23.91
CA SER A 5 13.91 13.40 23.97
C SER A 5 13.94 12.94 25.42
N ASP A 6 13.54 11.71 25.68
CA ASP A 6 13.84 11.06 26.95
C ASP A 6 15.36 11.10 27.11
N GLY A 7 15.87 11.56 28.25
CA GLY A 7 17.26 11.98 28.50
C GLY A 7 18.39 10.93 28.30
N TYR A 8 18.20 9.97 27.40
CA TYR A 8 19.18 9.03 26.88
C TYR A 8 19.99 9.67 25.74
N HIS A 9 21.32 9.65 25.86
CA HIS A 9 22.22 10.06 24.78
C HIS A 9 22.34 8.96 23.73
N PHE A 10 21.43 8.93 22.77
CA PHE A 10 21.56 8.07 21.59
C PHE A 10 22.44 8.72 20.52
N THR A 11 23.33 7.93 19.92
CA THR A 11 24.04 8.32 18.70
C THR A 11 23.05 8.50 17.55
N LEU A 12 23.40 9.30 16.54
CA LEU A 12 22.55 9.47 15.34
C LEU A 12 22.20 8.12 14.68
N HIS A 13 23.16 7.21 14.64
CA HIS A 13 22.99 5.89 14.04
C HIS A 13 21.99 5.01 14.81
N GLU A 14 22.04 5.03 16.15
CA GLU A 14 21.05 4.32 16.98
C GLU A 14 19.65 4.91 16.78
N ARG A 15 19.54 6.25 16.71
CA ARG A 15 18.26 6.91 16.47
C ARG A 15 17.66 6.53 15.12
N MET A 16 18.49 6.55 14.07
CA MET A 16 18.08 6.11 12.73
C MET A 16 17.58 4.66 12.73
N ARG A 17 18.33 3.74 13.36
CA ARG A 17 17.94 2.33 13.43
C ARG A 17 16.61 2.16 14.16
N TYR A 18 16.43 2.84 15.29
CA TYR A 18 15.22 2.75 16.09
C TYR A 18 14.01 3.25 15.31
N LEU A 19 14.11 4.43 14.69
CA LEU A 19 13.02 5.02 13.92
C LEU A 19 12.70 4.21 12.66
N SER A 20 13.70 3.75 11.90
CA SER A 20 13.47 2.87 10.74
C SER A 20 12.81 1.55 11.15
N SER A 21 13.14 0.97 12.30
CA SER A 21 12.47 -0.24 12.80
C SER A 21 10.99 0.01 13.14
N GLY A 22 10.67 1.18 13.71
CA GLY A 22 9.31 1.62 13.99
C GLY A 22 8.49 1.88 12.73
N THR A 23 9.13 2.09 11.58
CA THR A 23 8.39 2.25 10.32
C THR A 23 7.79 0.95 9.80
N LYS A 24 8.11 -0.23 10.35
CA LYS A 24 7.48 -1.50 9.91
C LYS A 24 5.94 -1.46 10.00
N TYR A 25 5.41 -0.55 10.82
CA TYR A 25 3.99 -0.31 11.00
C TYR A 25 3.38 0.69 9.98
N ASP A 26 4.21 1.33 9.16
CA ASP A 26 3.84 2.30 8.11
C ASP A 26 4.01 1.77 6.67
N SER A 27 4.63 0.61 6.47
CA SER A 27 4.60 -0.17 5.21
C SER A 27 5.42 -1.45 5.35
N CYS A 28 5.13 -2.47 4.53
CA CYS A 28 5.57 -3.87 4.64
C CYS A 28 7.09 -4.18 4.57
N ASN A 29 8.00 -3.21 4.69
CA ASN A 29 9.45 -3.44 4.69
C ASN A 29 10.10 -3.12 6.04
N GLN A 30 10.91 -4.06 6.56
CA GLN A 30 11.64 -3.99 7.83
C GLN A 30 12.99 -3.24 7.74
N SER A 31 13.32 -2.67 6.58
CA SER A 31 14.61 -2.02 6.34
C SER A 31 14.49 -0.50 6.28
N ALA A 32 15.61 0.23 6.48
CA ALA A 32 15.67 1.67 6.28
C ALA A 32 15.40 2.10 4.82
N VAL A 33 15.32 1.14 3.89
CA VAL A 33 14.92 1.36 2.50
C VAL A 33 13.56 0.71 2.23
N CYS A 34 12.67 1.45 1.58
CA CYS A 34 11.43 0.92 1.04
C CYS A 34 11.29 1.21 -0.44
N HIS A 35 10.34 0.54 -1.08
CA HIS A 35 10.10 0.64 -2.51
C HIS A 35 8.77 1.34 -2.77
N ALA A 36 8.82 2.46 -3.49
CA ALA A 36 7.65 3.02 -4.15
C ALA A 36 7.63 2.59 -5.61
N PHE A 37 6.46 2.60 -6.25
CA PHE A 37 6.35 2.27 -7.67
C PHE A 37 5.83 3.47 -8.45
N GLY A 38 6.56 3.84 -9.50
CA GLY A 38 6.15 4.84 -10.47
C GLY A 38 4.89 4.41 -11.24
N PRO A 39 4.23 5.34 -11.94
CA PRO A 39 3.09 5.03 -12.81
C PRO A 39 3.40 3.99 -13.89
N ASP A 40 4.67 3.92 -14.31
CA ASP A 40 5.25 2.99 -15.29
C ASP A 40 5.67 1.62 -14.69
N GLY A 41 5.51 1.44 -13.37
CA GLY A 41 5.93 0.23 -12.67
C GLY A 41 7.41 0.21 -12.26
N ARG A 42 8.16 1.29 -12.51
CA ARG A 42 9.55 1.40 -12.03
C ARG A 42 9.58 1.41 -10.50
N CYS A 43 10.47 0.61 -9.94
CA CYS A 43 10.77 0.62 -8.52
C CYS A 43 11.63 1.84 -8.17
N ILE A 44 11.23 2.58 -7.13
CA ILE A 44 11.89 3.77 -6.61
C ILE A 44 12.32 3.43 -5.18
N GLN A 45 13.63 3.40 -4.92
CA GLN A 45 14.16 3.14 -3.58
C GLN A 45 14.07 4.40 -2.72
N LEU A 46 13.47 4.34 -1.53
CA LEU A 46 13.28 5.48 -0.63
C LEU A 46 13.94 5.23 0.72
N TYR A 47 14.62 6.23 1.27
CA TYR A 47 14.97 6.23 2.70
C TYR A 47 13.69 6.36 3.50
N LYS A 48 13.40 5.39 4.37
CA LYS A 48 12.19 5.32 5.18
C LYS A 48 12.51 5.61 6.64
N THR A 49 11.88 6.65 7.17
CA THR A 49 12.06 7.04 8.58
C THR A 49 10.84 7.74 9.16
N LEU A 50 10.82 7.84 10.49
CA LEU A 50 9.93 8.72 11.22
C LEU A 50 10.66 10.01 11.59
N LEU A 51 9.95 11.13 11.68
CA LEU A 51 10.44 12.31 12.42
C LEU A 51 10.68 11.96 13.88
N THR A 52 9.74 11.25 14.47
CA THR A 52 9.77 10.78 15.85
C THR A 52 8.87 9.57 16.02
N ASN A 53 9.16 8.73 17.01
CA ASN A 53 8.21 7.74 17.51
C ASN A 53 7.45 8.23 18.76
N TYR A 54 7.68 9.47 19.21
CA TYR A 54 6.82 10.13 20.18
C TYR A 54 5.45 10.39 19.55
N CYS A 55 4.38 10.05 20.24
CA CYS A 55 3.03 10.28 19.75
C CYS A 55 2.13 10.69 20.90
N ALA A 56 1.29 11.71 20.67
CA ALA A 56 0.18 12.07 21.56
C ALA A 56 -1.04 11.14 21.38
N GLY A 57 -1.08 10.34 20.31
CA GLY A 57 -2.20 9.44 20.00
C GLY A 57 -2.26 8.20 20.90
N GLU A 58 -3.47 7.69 21.06
CA GLU A 58 -3.85 6.61 21.97
C GLU A 58 -4.23 5.32 21.24
N CYS A 59 -3.96 5.24 19.93
CA CYS A 59 -4.36 4.13 19.08
C CYS A 59 -4.07 2.76 19.73
N THR A 60 -5.09 1.91 19.80
CA THR A 60 -5.10 0.74 20.69
C THR A 60 -4.24 -0.43 20.21
N TYR A 61 -3.86 -0.42 18.94
CA TYR A 61 -2.90 -1.38 18.34
C TYR A 61 -1.47 -0.83 18.25
N CYS A 62 -1.27 0.48 18.47
CA CYS A 62 -0.08 1.17 17.99
C CYS A 62 1.08 1.08 18.99
N PRO A 63 2.28 0.66 18.55
CA PRO A 63 3.47 0.63 19.40
C PRO A 63 3.94 2.03 19.82
N ASN A 64 3.55 3.07 19.08
CA ASN A 64 3.96 4.44 19.37
C ASN A 64 2.94 5.18 20.26
N ARG A 65 1.84 4.55 20.70
CA ARG A 65 0.81 5.22 21.53
C ARG A 65 1.40 5.89 22.77
N CYS A 66 0.79 7.00 23.22
CA CYS A 66 1.33 7.85 24.29
C CYS A 66 1.47 7.13 25.64
N HIS A 67 0.56 6.22 25.97
CA HIS A 67 0.53 5.50 27.26
C HIS A 67 1.55 4.36 27.40
N ARG A 68 2.40 4.13 26.39
CA ARG A 68 3.48 3.13 26.48
C ARG A 68 4.77 3.74 26.98
N ASP A 69 5.34 3.11 28.01
CA ASP A 69 6.70 3.39 28.48
C ASP A 69 7.72 2.67 27.57
N VAL A 70 8.01 3.31 26.45
CA VAL A 70 9.01 2.87 25.48
C VAL A 70 9.95 4.02 25.14
N ARG A 71 11.18 3.68 24.75
CA ARG A 71 12.20 4.67 24.39
C ARG A 71 11.69 5.60 23.28
N ARG A 72 11.65 6.90 23.55
CA ARG A 72 11.27 7.91 22.54
C ARG A 72 12.49 8.58 21.95
N VAL A 73 12.49 8.63 20.63
CA VAL A 73 13.59 9.06 19.79
C VAL A 73 13.06 9.96 18.69
N SER A 74 13.85 10.96 18.33
CA SER A 74 13.49 11.93 17.30
C SER A 74 14.70 12.31 16.47
N LEU A 75 14.46 12.69 15.22
CA LEU A 75 15.43 13.33 14.33
C LEU A 75 14.99 14.77 14.06
N SER A 76 15.95 15.70 14.06
CA SER A 76 15.67 17.05 13.59
C SER A 76 15.45 17.03 12.07
N PRO A 77 14.70 18.02 11.53
CA PRO A 77 14.56 18.15 10.09
C PRO A 77 15.89 18.24 9.34
N GLU A 78 16.88 18.95 9.88
CA GLU A 78 18.22 19.10 9.33
C GLU A 78 18.97 17.76 9.30
N GLU A 79 18.81 16.94 10.34
CA GLU A 79 19.39 15.59 10.39
C GLU A 79 18.80 14.71 9.27
N ILE A 80 17.47 14.71 9.09
CA ILE A 80 16.81 13.92 8.04
C ILE A 80 17.24 14.40 6.65
N VAL A 81 17.33 15.70 6.42
CA VAL A 81 17.80 16.29 5.16
C VAL A 81 19.22 15.83 4.87
N LYS A 82 20.12 15.90 5.85
CA LYS A 82 21.52 15.46 5.72
C LYS A 82 21.61 13.98 5.37
N ILE A 83 20.93 13.11 6.13
CA ILE A 83 20.91 11.66 5.88
C ILE A 83 20.37 11.34 4.48
N THR A 84 19.28 12.01 4.09
CA THR A 84 18.66 11.82 2.77
C THR A 84 19.65 12.18 1.65
N TRP A 85 20.36 13.31 1.77
CA TRP A 85 21.39 13.69 0.80
C TRP A 85 22.57 12.71 0.76
N ASP A 86 23.02 12.23 1.92
CA ASP A 86 24.13 11.29 2.01
C ASP A 86 23.82 9.98 1.27
N PHE A 87 22.61 9.43 1.43
CA PHE A 87 22.16 8.25 0.70
C PHE A 87 21.88 8.56 -0.78
N TYR A 88 21.27 9.69 -1.10
CA TYR A 88 20.94 10.06 -2.48
C TYR A 88 22.20 10.25 -3.33
N ARG A 89 23.23 10.92 -2.80
CA ARG A 89 24.51 11.13 -3.51
C ARG A 89 25.31 9.84 -3.71
N LYS A 90 25.09 8.84 -2.85
CA LYS A 90 25.67 7.50 -2.99
C LYS A 90 24.86 6.59 -3.93
N ASN A 91 23.79 7.09 -4.53
CA ASN A 91 22.85 6.32 -5.37
C ASN A 91 22.24 5.11 -4.64
N THR A 92 22.13 5.14 -3.31
CA THR A 92 21.49 4.06 -2.53
C THR A 92 19.99 4.25 -2.41
N ILE A 93 19.50 5.48 -2.62
CA ILE A 93 18.08 5.84 -2.65
C ILE A 93 17.83 6.82 -3.79
N GLU A 94 16.57 6.87 -4.22
CA GLU A 94 16.02 7.82 -5.20
C GLU A 94 15.08 8.84 -4.54
N GLY A 95 14.83 8.73 -3.22
CA GLY A 95 13.88 9.58 -2.52
C GLY A 95 13.74 9.33 -1.02
N LEU A 96 12.79 10.02 -0.39
CA LEU A 96 12.45 9.95 1.04
C LEU A 96 10.99 9.50 1.21
N PHE A 97 10.76 8.57 2.14
CA PHE A 97 9.47 8.30 2.76
C PHE A 97 9.53 8.78 4.21
N LEU A 98 8.67 9.74 4.55
CA LEU A 98 8.64 10.34 5.88
C LEU A 98 7.25 10.21 6.51
N SER A 99 7.21 9.62 7.69
CA SER A 99 6.05 9.58 8.57
C SER A 99 6.44 10.15 9.95
N SER A 100 5.54 10.10 10.93
CA SER A 100 5.80 10.59 12.28
C SER A 100 4.77 10.06 13.27
N GLY A 101 5.12 9.98 14.55
CA GLY A 101 4.11 10.12 15.60
C GLY A 101 3.65 11.58 15.74
N ILE A 102 2.55 11.79 16.45
CA ILE A 102 1.94 13.12 16.61
C ILE A 102 2.68 13.90 17.71
N ILE A 103 3.35 14.98 17.31
CA ILE A 103 4.06 15.90 18.20
C ILE A 103 3.09 17.00 18.64
N GLY A 104 2.43 16.79 19.77
CA GLY A 104 1.36 17.68 20.24
C GLY A 104 0.09 17.47 19.41
N ASP A 105 0.05 18.06 18.22
CA ASP A 105 -1.10 18.04 17.31
C ASP A 105 -0.71 17.76 15.84
N PRO A 106 -1.69 17.44 14.98
CA PRO A 106 -1.46 17.18 13.55
C PRO A 106 -0.84 18.32 12.75
N GLU A 107 -1.15 19.57 13.10
CA GLU A 107 -0.67 20.78 12.43
C GLU A 107 0.82 20.96 12.71
N THR A 108 1.21 21.01 13.99
CA THR A 108 2.61 21.07 14.43
C THR A 108 3.46 19.94 13.83
N THR A 109 2.91 18.73 13.76
CA THR A 109 3.58 17.57 13.16
C THR A 109 3.80 17.76 11.66
N THR A 110 2.77 18.20 10.95
CA THR A 110 2.82 18.43 9.50
C THR A 110 3.75 19.57 9.14
N GLU A 111 3.80 20.66 9.93
CA GLU A 111 4.75 21.75 9.74
C GLU A 111 6.20 21.27 9.76
N LYS A 112 6.54 20.37 10.71
CA LYS A 112 7.88 19.77 10.78
C LYS A 112 8.17 18.86 9.57
N GLN A 113 7.20 18.05 9.13
CA GLN A 113 7.35 17.25 7.90
C GLN A 113 7.55 18.14 6.67
N LEU A 114 6.81 19.25 6.60
CA LEU A 114 6.91 20.22 5.52
C LEU A 114 8.25 20.96 5.53
N HIS A 115 8.80 21.29 6.70
CA HIS A 115 10.13 21.88 6.85
C HIS A 115 11.22 20.98 6.24
N VAL A 116 11.18 19.66 6.50
CA VAL A 116 12.07 18.68 5.84
C VAL A 116 11.95 18.76 4.33
N ALA A 117 10.73 18.68 3.80
CA ALA A 117 10.48 18.69 2.36
C ALA A 117 10.92 20.00 1.70
N ARG A 118 10.68 21.15 2.35
CA ARG A 118 11.13 22.48 1.90
C ARG A 118 12.64 22.58 1.87
N LEU A 119 13.32 22.17 2.93
CA LEU A 119 14.78 22.19 2.98
C LEU A 119 15.39 21.35 1.85
N LEU A 120 14.86 20.15 1.61
CA LEU A 120 15.29 19.31 0.48
C LEU A 120 15.11 20.04 -0.85
N ARG A 121 13.91 20.59 -1.13
CA ARG A 121 13.63 21.28 -2.39
C ARG A 121 14.49 22.54 -2.57
N ASN A 122 14.66 23.33 -1.52
CA ASN A 122 15.49 24.55 -1.54
C ASN A 122 16.97 24.23 -1.81
N GLN A 123 17.45 23.07 -1.37
CA GLN A 123 18.80 22.57 -1.66
C GLN A 123 18.92 21.90 -3.05
N GLY A 124 17.86 21.91 -3.86
CA GLY A 124 17.87 21.34 -5.21
C GLY A 124 17.62 19.83 -5.28
N PHE A 125 17.12 19.20 -4.22
CA PHE A 125 16.79 17.77 -4.22
C PHE A 125 15.66 17.47 -5.21
N LYS A 126 15.96 16.68 -6.24
CA LYS A 126 15.00 16.27 -7.28
C LYS A 126 14.41 14.87 -7.04
N GLY A 127 14.84 14.18 -5.99
CA GLY A 127 14.36 12.85 -5.63
C GLY A 127 12.88 12.84 -5.22
N TYR A 128 12.33 11.64 -5.16
CA TYR A 128 10.94 11.40 -4.79
C TYR A 128 10.71 11.71 -3.30
N ILE A 129 9.60 12.36 -2.94
CA ILE A 129 9.22 12.60 -1.55
C ILE A 129 7.81 12.04 -1.33
N HIS A 130 7.69 11.07 -0.44
CA HIS A 130 6.44 10.52 0.06
C HIS A 130 6.24 10.96 1.51
N LEU A 131 5.18 11.73 1.78
CA LEU A 131 4.79 12.09 3.15
C LEU A 131 3.54 11.33 3.59
N ARG A 132 3.63 10.60 4.70
CA ARG A 132 2.46 10.03 5.38
C ARG A 132 2.06 11.00 6.49
N LEU A 133 0.88 11.59 6.33
CA LEU A 133 0.40 12.72 7.13
C LEU A 133 -0.57 12.24 8.20
N MET A 134 -0.79 13.09 9.19
CA MET A 134 -1.65 12.76 10.34
C MET A 134 -3.12 13.03 10.01
N PRO A 135 -4.07 12.24 10.55
CA PRO A 135 -5.46 12.64 10.63
C PRO A 135 -5.58 14.05 11.22
N GLY A 136 -6.54 14.84 10.74
CA GLY A 136 -6.75 16.19 11.28
C GLY A 136 -5.83 17.27 10.68
N THR A 137 -4.88 16.92 9.79
CA THR A 137 -4.03 17.91 9.11
C THR A 137 -4.87 19.01 8.41
N PRO A 138 -4.63 20.31 8.69
CA PRO A 138 -5.37 21.41 8.07
C PRO A 138 -5.21 21.48 6.54
N PHE A 139 -6.23 21.98 5.85
CA PHE A 139 -6.21 22.06 4.38
C PHE A 139 -5.07 22.93 3.83
N HIS A 140 -4.74 24.05 4.48
CA HIS A 140 -3.69 24.95 4.00
C HIS A 140 -2.31 24.27 3.99
N LEU A 141 -1.97 23.48 5.02
CA LEU A 141 -0.76 22.68 5.04
C LEU A 141 -0.76 21.60 3.94
N LEU A 142 -1.90 20.96 3.66
CA LEU A 142 -2.00 20.01 2.55
C LEU A 142 -1.72 20.68 1.20
N GLN A 143 -2.13 21.94 1.01
CA GLN A 143 -1.83 22.69 -0.21
C GLN A 143 -0.32 22.90 -0.39
N GLU A 144 0.37 23.20 0.70
CA GLU A 144 1.83 23.38 0.70
C GLU A 144 2.56 22.04 0.47
N VAL A 145 2.12 20.97 1.14
CA VAL A 145 2.62 19.61 0.93
C VAL A 145 2.48 19.22 -0.55
N ALA A 146 1.35 19.51 -1.18
CA ALA A 146 1.12 19.20 -2.59
C ALA A 146 2.10 19.91 -3.54
N GLY A 147 2.69 21.04 -3.13
CA GLY A 147 3.72 21.74 -3.90
C GLY A 147 5.06 21.02 -3.89
N VAL A 148 5.44 20.43 -2.75
CA VAL A 148 6.79 19.90 -2.51
C VAL A 148 6.89 18.38 -2.58
N ALA A 149 5.83 17.65 -2.24
CA ALA A 149 5.81 16.19 -2.21
C ALA A 149 5.39 15.56 -3.55
N ASN A 150 5.83 14.34 -3.79
CA ASN A 150 5.41 13.53 -4.94
C ASN A 150 4.20 12.65 -4.61
N LYS A 151 4.13 12.12 -3.38
CA LYS A 151 3.01 11.31 -2.89
C LYS A 151 2.70 11.68 -1.46
N PHE A 152 1.42 11.76 -1.11
CA PHE A 152 0.99 12.06 0.24
C PHE A 152 -0.43 11.59 0.48
N GLY A 153 -0.76 11.38 1.74
CA GLY A 153 -2.08 10.91 2.17
C GLY A 153 -2.13 10.63 3.66
N VAL A 154 -3.28 10.15 4.12
CA VAL A 154 -3.58 9.82 5.52
C VAL A 154 -4.06 8.37 5.60
N ASN A 155 -3.82 7.70 6.72
CA ASN A 155 -4.25 6.32 6.90
C ASN A 155 -5.74 6.25 7.25
N ALA A 156 -6.44 5.29 6.65
CA ALA A 156 -7.81 4.96 6.99
C ALA A 156 -7.88 4.08 8.24
N GLU A 157 -6.88 3.21 8.41
CA GLU A 157 -6.73 2.21 9.47
C GLU A 157 -7.80 1.11 9.48
N THR A 158 -9.07 1.39 9.18
CA THR A 158 -10.19 0.43 9.25
C THR A 158 -11.36 0.82 8.32
N THR A 159 -12.44 0.03 8.29
CA THR A 159 -13.54 0.17 7.32
C THR A 159 -14.57 1.25 7.68
N GLY A 160 -14.72 1.62 8.95
CA GLY A 160 -15.85 2.43 9.40
C GLY A 160 -15.57 3.31 10.61
N SER A 161 -16.48 4.27 10.87
CA SER A 161 -16.34 5.21 11.99
C SER A 161 -16.40 4.53 13.36
N VAL A 162 -17.23 3.48 13.51
CA VAL A 162 -17.37 2.71 14.75
C VAL A 162 -16.03 2.05 15.08
N ASN A 163 -15.55 1.21 14.17
CA ASN A 163 -14.26 0.54 14.27
C ASN A 163 -13.12 1.55 14.50
N TYR A 164 -13.13 2.68 13.79
CA TYR A 164 -12.09 3.70 13.93
C TYR A 164 -12.08 4.30 15.34
N SER A 165 -13.25 4.55 15.94
CA SER A 165 -13.32 5.05 17.31
C SER A 165 -12.78 4.05 18.35
N GLU A 166 -12.86 2.75 18.06
CA GLU A 166 -12.29 1.70 18.92
C GLU A 166 -10.77 1.63 18.80
N ILE A 167 -10.22 1.76 17.58
CA ILE A 167 -8.78 1.59 17.35
C ILE A 167 -7.96 2.88 17.37
N CYS A 168 -8.59 4.03 17.12
CA CYS A 168 -7.97 5.34 16.94
C CYS A 168 -8.85 6.45 17.56
N PRO A 169 -9.03 6.48 18.90
CA PRO A 169 -10.06 7.31 19.55
C PRO A 169 -9.81 8.84 19.48
N ASN A 170 -8.61 9.28 19.10
CA ASN A 170 -8.25 10.70 19.14
C ASN A 170 -8.82 11.55 17.98
N PHE A 171 -9.38 10.92 16.94
CA PHE A 171 -9.76 11.61 15.71
C PHE A 171 -11.14 11.19 15.23
N ASP A 172 -11.88 12.13 14.64
CA ASP A 172 -13.16 11.82 14.01
C ASP A 172 -12.93 11.24 12.61
N TYR A 173 -13.41 10.02 12.34
CA TYR A 173 -13.14 9.35 11.07
C TYR A 173 -13.62 10.16 9.85
N LYS A 174 -14.80 10.80 9.94
CA LYS A 174 -15.39 11.52 8.81
C LYS A 174 -14.62 12.81 8.51
N ASN A 175 -14.38 13.62 9.53
CA ASN A 175 -13.75 14.92 9.40
C ASN A 175 -12.24 14.77 9.27
N ASP A 176 -11.58 14.02 10.15
CA ASP A 176 -10.11 14.02 10.25
C ASP A 176 -9.43 13.04 9.29
N VAL A 177 -10.15 12.03 8.79
CA VAL A 177 -9.61 11.04 7.84
C VAL A 177 -10.25 11.18 6.46
N LEU A 178 -11.56 10.94 6.32
CA LEU A 178 -12.23 10.89 5.02
C LEU A 178 -12.20 12.24 4.29
N GLN A 179 -12.36 13.35 5.01
CA GLN A 179 -12.24 14.69 4.43
C GLN A 179 -10.81 14.95 3.92
N ARG A 180 -9.79 14.49 4.64
CA ARG A 180 -8.38 14.63 4.25
C ARG A 180 -8.07 13.77 3.03
N LEU A 181 -8.60 12.55 2.94
CA LEU A 181 -8.54 11.72 1.72
C LEU A 181 -9.19 12.42 0.51
N ASN A 182 -10.32 13.11 0.71
CA ASN A 182 -10.96 13.90 -0.34
C ASN A 182 -10.10 15.10 -0.77
N TRP A 183 -9.56 15.85 0.19
CA TRP A 183 -8.72 17.02 -0.09
C TRP A 183 -7.42 16.65 -0.81
N THR A 184 -6.73 15.62 -0.33
CA THR A 184 -5.50 15.09 -0.95
C THR A 184 -5.78 14.61 -2.38
N CYS A 185 -6.89 13.91 -2.63
CA CYS A 185 -7.33 13.55 -3.98
C CYS A 185 -7.47 14.80 -4.88
N LYS A 186 -8.19 15.83 -4.43
CA LYS A 186 -8.37 17.08 -5.18
C LYS A 186 -7.03 17.77 -5.50
N LEU A 187 -6.12 17.83 -4.51
CA LEU A 187 -4.80 18.45 -4.66
C LEU A 187 -3.90 17.65 -5.61
N ILE A 188 -3.88 16.33 -5.52
CA ILE A 188 -3.14 15.44 -6.43
C ILE A 188 -3.63 15.61 -7.86
N ARG A 189 -4.96 15.67 -8.08
CA ARG A 189 -5.53 15.94 -9.40
C ARG A 189 -5.10 17.30 -9.95
N LYS A 190 -5.07 18.33 -9.11
CA LYS A 190 -4.57 19.66 -9.48
C LYS A 190 -3.08 19.60 -9.88
N GLN A 191 -2.24 18.95 -9.08
CA GLN A 191 -0.81 18.82 -9.34
C GLN A 191 -0.51 18.03 -10.61
N ARG A 192 -1.24 16.92 -10.87
CA ARG A 192 -1.12 16.14 -12.12
C ARG A 192 -1.47 16.95 -13.35
N LYS A 193 -2.46 17.85 -13.27
CA LYS A 193 -2.81 18.76 -14.37
C LYS A 193 -1.72 19.80 -14.60
N LEU A 194 -1.19 20.40 -13.53
CA LEU A 194 -0.14 21.42 -13.59
C LEU A 194 1.17 20.87 -14.16
N HIS A 195 1.57 19.66 -13.74
CA HIS A 195 2.82 19.01 -14.13
C HIS A 195 2.64 17.99 -15.27
N ARG A 196 1.57 18.10 -16.07
CA ARG A 196 1.26 17.13 -17.15
C ARG A 196 2.40 16.98 -18.17
N TYR A 197 3.11 18.07 -18.46
CA TYR A 197 4.21 18.12 -19.43
C TYR A 197 5.60 18.16 -18.77
N ASP A 198 5.63 18.10 -17.45
CA ASP A 198 6.86 18.06 -16.66
C ASP A 198 7.26 16.58 -16.45
N ARG A 199 8.55 16.34 -16.19
CA ARG A 199 9.07 15.03 -15.76
C ARG A 199 8.77 14.73 -14.28
N LYS A 200 8.15 15.66 -13.55
CA LYS A 200 7.78 15.48 -12.14
C LYS A 200 6.72 14.38 -11.98
N ILE A 201 7.10 13.31 -11.28
CA ILE A 201 6.17 12.21 -10.96
C ILE A 201 5.25 12.62 -9.81
N ILE A 202 3.94 12.60 -10.05
CA ILE A 202 2.92 12.78 -9.00
C ILE A 202 2.21 11.45 -8.74
N GLY A 203 2.45 10.90 -7.55
CA GLY A 203 1.86 9.68 -7.05
C GLY A 203 0.34 9.74 -6.93
N ALA A 204 -0.29 8.58 -6.74
CA ALA A 204 -1.71 8.51 -6.39
C ALA A 204 -1.91 8.86 -4.92
N ASN A 205 -3.17 9.08 -4.54
CA ASN A 205 -3.52 9.25 -3.15
C ASN A 205 -3.13 8.01 -2.32
N ASP A 206 -2.78 8.22 -1.05
CA ASP A 206 -2.12 7.24 -0.21
C ASP A 206 -2.94 6.96 1.06
N THR A 207 -3.08 5.68 1.40
CA THR A 207 -3.76 5.25 2.64
C THR A 207 -3.33 3.85 3.05
N GLN A 208 -3.67 3.44 4.27
CA GLN A 208 -3.38 2.12 4.83
C GLN A 208 -4.56 1.62 5.67
N PHE A 209 -4.68 0.30 5.75
CA PHE A 209 -5.56 -0.44 6.64
C PHE A 209 -4.74 -1.38 7.55
N VAL A 210 -5.17 -1.49 8.81
CA VAL A 210 -4.69 -2.47 9.77
C VAL A 210 -5.64 -3.66 9.73
N VAL A 211 -5.16 -4.80 9.26
CA VAL A 211 -5.99 -5.97 8.97
C VAL A 211 -5.98 -6.90 10.17
N GLY A 212 -7.16 -7.10 10.78
CA GLY A 212 -7.34 -8.02 11.91
C GLY A 212 -7.01 -7.42 13.27
N ALA A 213 -6.94 -6.09 13.40
CA ALA A 213 -6.94 -5.45 14.71
C ALA A 213 -8.31 -5.57 15.39
N LEU A 214 -9.36 -5.67 14.58
CA LEU A 214 -10.72 -6.03 14.94
C LEU A 214 -11.15 -7.21 14.06
N ASP A 215 -12.28 -7.85 14.41
CA ASP A 215 -12.84 -9.00 13.70
C ASP A 215 -13.65 -8.60 12.45
N GLU A 216 -13.12 -7.65 11.67
CA GLU A 216 -13.72 -7.18 10.42
C GLU A 216 -13.63 -8.27 9.35
N PRO A 217 -14.75 -8.69 8.73
CA PRO A 217 -14.73 -9.59 7.56
C PRO A 217 -13.94 -8.98 6.40
N ASP A 218 -13.26 -9.84 5.61
CA ASP A 218 -12.53 -9.38 4.44
C ASP A 218 -13.44 -8.72 3.39
N ARG A 219 -14.69 -9.18 3.29
CA ARG A 219 -15.72 -8.56 2.46
C ARG A 219 -15.90 -7.07 2.74
N ASP A 220 -15.93 -6.67 4.01
CA ASP A 220 -16.13 -5.27 4.40
C ASP A 220 -14.88 -4.43 4.08
N ILE A 221 -13.69 -5.02 4.28
CA ILE A 221 -12.41 -4.40 3.90
C ILE A 221 -12.36 -4.19 2.38
N VAL A 222 -12.69 -5.21 1.59
CA VAL A 222 -12.65 -5.15 0.12
C VAL A 222 -13.67 -4.15 -0.41
N ASN A 223 -14.89 -4.14 0.11
CA ASN A 223 -15.91 -3.16 -0.27
C ASN A 223 -15.45 -1.73 0.03
N THR A 224 -14.93 -1.49 1.24
CA THR A 224 -14.39 -0.17 1.60
C THR A 224 -13.23 0.25 0.71
N VAL A 225 -12.33 -0.68 0.41
CA VAL A 225 -11.18 -0.44 -0.47
C VAL A 225 -11.64 -0.11 -1.88
N HIS A 226 -12.61 -0.84 -2.42
CA HIS A 226 -13.20 -0.58 -3.73
C HIS A 226 -13.80 0.83 -3.79
N ASP A 227 -14.65 1.18 -2.82
CA ASP A 227 -15.25 2.51 -2.70
C ASP A 227 -14.19 3.60 -2.59
N PHE A 228 -13.12 3.36 -1.83
CA PHE A 228 -12.04 4.33 -1.64
C PHE A 228 -11.19 4.49 -2.91
N MET A 229 -10.97 3.42 -3.67
CA MET A 229 -10.31 3.48 -4.97
C MET A 229 -11.09 4.37 -5.94
N GLU A 230 -12.41 4.25 -5.99
CA GLU A 230 -13.26 5.07 -6.85
C GLU A 230 -13.33 6.53 -6.36
N LYS A 231 -13.70 6.72 -5.10
CA LYS A 231 -13.97 8.03 -4.50
C LYS A 231 -12.73 8.89 -4.33
N TYR A 232 -11.64 8.29 -3.84
CA TYR A 232 -10.41 9.02 -3.49
C TYR A 232 -9.28 8.81 -4.51
N GLN A 233 -9.54 8.11 -5.61
CA GLN A 233 -8.58 7.83 -6.68
C GLN A 233 -7.29 7.19 -6.18
N LEU A 234 -7.43 6.28 -5.21
CA LEU A 234 -6.33 5.46 -4.75
C LEU A 234 -5.89 4.55 -5.92
N ARG A 235 -4.57 4.39 -6.07
CA ARG A 235 -4.07 3.34 -6.97
C ARG A 235 -4.15 1.99 -6.27
N ARG A 236 -3.56 1.88 -5.08
CA ARG A 236 -3.64 0.71 -4.19
C ARG A 236 -3.49 1.21 -2.75
N PRO A 237 -4.31 0.75 -1.80
CA PRO A 237 -4.04 0.95 -0.37
C PRO A 237 -2.88 0.06 0.08
N TYR A 238 -2.31 0.39 1.24
CA TYR A 238 -1.44 -0.54 1.97
C TYR A 238 -2.27 -1.36 2.95
N PHE A 239 -1.90 -2.63 3.11
CA PHE A 239 -2.41 -3.51 4.15
C PHE A 239 -1.28 -3.87 5.08
N MET A 240 -1.56 -3.88 6.37
CA MET A 240 -0.67 -4.36 7.41
C MET A 240 -1.45 -5.35 8.28
N SER A 241 -1.05 -6.63 8.30
CA SER A 241 -1.59 -7.56 9.31
C SER A 241 -1.29 -7.04 10.70
N PHE A 242 -2.32 -6.98 11.53
CA PHE A 242 -2.21 -6.72 12.96
C PHE A 242 -1.35 -7.79 13.64
N ASP A 243 -0.48 -7.33 14.52
CA ASP A 243 0.35 -8.14 15.39
C ASP A 243 0.27 -7.52 16.80
N PRO A 244 -0.17 -8.26 17.82
CA PRO A 244 -0.34 -7.74 19.16
C PRO A 244 0.95 -7.11 19.69
N VAL A 245 0.82 -5.92 20.27
CA VAL A 245 1.94 -5.18 20.83
C VAL A 245 1.82 -5.18 22.34
N PRO A 246 2.87 -5.56 23.09
CA PRO A 246 2.87 -5.50 24.55
C PRO A 246 2.53 -4.10 25.08
N ASP A 247 1.81 -4.03 26.20
CA ASP A 247 1.38 -2.79 26.85
C ASP A 247 0.42 -1.96 25.99
N THR A 248 -0.40 -2.64 25.18
CA THR A 248 -1.49 -2.03 24.41
C THR A 248 -2.83 -2.68 24.76
N PRO A 249 -3.98 -1.98 24.59
CA PRO A 249 -5.28 -2.57 24.88
C PRO A 249 -5.57 -3.83 24.05
N LEU A 250 -4.93 -3.98 22.88
CA LEU A 250 -5.05 -5.14 22.00
C LEU A 250 -3.90 -6.15 22.17
N GLU A 251 -3.11 -6.09 23.25
CA GLU A 251 -1.97 -7.00 23.46
C GLU A 251 -2.37 -8.49 23.55
N ASN A 252 -3.60 -8.76 24.00
CA ASN A 252 -4.15 -10.12 24.11
C ASN A 252 -4.99 -10.52 22.88
N GLY A 253 -4.97 -9.70 21.82
CA GLY A 253 -5.66 -9.98 20.57
C GLY A 253 -5.00 -11.12 19.79
N SER A 254 -5.68 -11.59 18.74
CA SER A 254 -5.12 -12.61 17.85
C SER A 254 -4.23 -11.99 16.78
N THR A 255 -3.05 -12.57 16.52
CA THR A 255 -2.23 -12.17 15.38
C THR A 255 -2.96 -12.44 14.07
N SER A 256 -3.07 -11.42 13.23
CA SER A 256 -3.62 -11.56 11.89
C SER A 256 -2.61 -12.29 10.99
N PRO A 257 -3.01 -13.38 10.32
CA PRO A 257 -2.05 -14.16 9.55
C PRO A 257 -1.53 -13.37 8.35
N LYS A 258 -0.23 -13.49 8.06
CA LYS A 258 0.41 -12.75 6.95
C LYS A 258 -0.11 -13.11 5.56
N TRP A 259 -0.66 -14.31 5.39
CA TRP A 259 -1.29 -14.67 4.12
C TRP A 259 -2.54 -13.80 3.85
N ARG A 260 -3.28 -13.37 4.88
CA ARG A 260 -4.49 -12.54 4.73
C ARG A 260 -4.14 -11.17 4.13
N GLU A 261 -3.05 -10.55 4.62
CA GLU A 261 -2.47 -9.34 4.01
C GLU A 261 -2.14 -9.56 2.52
N GLN A 262 -1.53 -10.71 2.18
CA GLN A 262 -1.22 -11.05 0.79
C GLN A 262 -2.48 -11.20 -0.07
N ARG A 263 -3.54 -11.84 0.45
CA ARG A 263 -4.82 -12.01 -0.29
C ARG A 263 -5.51 -10.69 -0.55
N LEU A 264 -5.55 -9.79 0.43
CA LEU A 264 -6.08 -8.44 0.25
C LEU A 264 -5.27 -7.64 -0.79
N TYR A 265 -3.95 -7.77 -0.80
CA TYR A 265 -3.15 -7.20 -1.89
C TYR A 265 -3.53 -7.81 -3.25
N GLN A 266 -3.65 -9.14 -3.36
CA GLN A 266 -4.06 -9.80 -4.60
C GLN A 266 -5.44 -9.34 -5.09
N VAL A 267 -6.43 -9.25 -4.21
CA VAL A 267 -7.75 -8.68 -4.51
C VAL A 267 -7.62 -7.22 -4.98
N SER A 268 -6.78 -6.41 -4.34
CA SER A 268 -6.56 -5.02 -4.78
C SER A 268 -5.98 -4.92 -6.20
N TYR A 269 -5.14 -5.88 -6.63
CA TYR A 269 -4.71 -5.97 -8.02
C TYR A 269 -5.87 -6.35 -8.95
N LEU A 270 -6.70 -7.33 -8.55
CA LEU A 270 -7.86 -7.74 -9.34
C LEU A 270 -8.82 -6.57 -9.59
N LEU A 271 -9.13 -5.80 -8.54
CA LEU A 271 -9.96 -4.60 -8.65
C LEU A 271 -9.32 -3.54 -9.56
N LYS A 272 -8.03 -3.22 -9.33
CA LYS A 272 -7.40 -2.08 -9.99
C LYS A 272 -6.95 -2.36 -11.43
N ASP A 273 -6.34 -3.52 -11.66
CA ASP A 273 -5.58 -3.83 -12.88
C ASP A 273 -6.26 -4.86 -13.79
N TYR A 274 -7.16 -5.68 -13.23
CA TYR A 274 -7.88 -6.72 -13.98
C TYR A 274 -9.32 -6.32 -14.32
N GLY A 275 -9.81 -5.19 -13.80
CA GLY A 275 -11.15 -4.68 -14.09
C GLY A 275 -12.26 -5.50 -13.42
N LEU A 276 -11.95 -6.15 -12.29
CA LEU A 276 -12.96 -6.78 -11.44
C LEU A 276 -13.57 -5.73 -10.50
N ASP A 277 -14.77 -5.99 -10.04
CA ASP A 277 -15.44 -5.23 -8.97
C ASP A 277 -15.64 -6.13 -7.74
N SER A 278 -16.16 -5.56 -6.65
CA SER A 278 -16.44 -6.33 -5.43
C SER A 278 -17.41 -7.48 -5.64
N GLY A 279 -18.39 -7.35 -6.55
CA GLY A 279 -19.35 -8.42 -6.86
C GLY A 279 -18.72 -9.67 -7.48
N HIS A 280 -17.63 -9.51 -8.25
CA HIS A 280 -16.84 -10.65 -8.68
C HIS A 280 -16.15 -11.34 -7.49
N ILE A 281 -15.68 -10.57 -6.51
CA ILE A 281 -14.94 -11.09 -5.35
C ILE A 281 -15.88 -11.78 -4.34
N ASP A 282 -17.16 -11.42 -4.31
CA ASP A 282 -18.15 -12.00 -3.38
C ASP A 282 -18.22 -13.54 -3.43
N GLN A 283 -17.84 -14.15 -4.56
CA GLN A 283 -17.86 -15.59 -4.76
C GLN A 283 -16.77 -16.35 -4.01
N ILE A 284 -15.68 -15.69 -3.60
CA ILE A 284 -14.50 -16.35 -3.01
C ILE A 284 -14.35 -16.12 -1.51
N TYR A 285 -15.39 -15.60 -0.86
CA TYR A 285 -15.46 -15.56 0.60
C TYR A 285 -16.06 -16.85 1.15
N ASN A 286 -15.70 -17.21 2.37
CA ASN A 286 -16.45 -18.19 3.15
C ASN A 286 -17.77 -17.59 3.68
N ASP A 287 -18.57 -18.40 4.37
CA ASP A 287 -19.88 -17.99 4.92
C ASP A 287 -19.77 -16.78 5.88
N ASP A 288 -18.64 -16.64 6.58
CA ASP A 288 -18.36 -15.54 7.51
C ASP A 288 -17.83 -14.27 6.81
N GLY A 289 -17.60 -14.30 5.49
CA GLY A 289 -17.12 -13.16 4.71
C GLY A 289 -15.59 -12.97 4.71
N PHE A 290 -14.82 -14.02 5.02
CA PHE A 290 -13.35 -14.02 5.00
C PHE A 290 -12.79 -14.70 3.74
N LEU A 291 -11.63 -14.23 3.29
CA LEU A 291 -10.87 -14.88 2.22
C LEU A 291 -10.18 -16.15 2.74
N LEU A 292 -10.11 -17.17 1.89
CA LEU A 292 -9.31 -18.36 2.16
C LEU A 292 -7.82 -18.10 1.89
N ASN A 293 -6.95 -19.00 2.36
CA ASN A 293 -5.51 -18.94 2.07
C ASN A 293 -5.18 -19.46 0.65
N ASP A 294 -5.97 -19.08 -0.33
CA ASP A 294 -5.84 -19.48 -1.73
C ASP A 294 -5.71 -18.25 -2.63
N ASP A 295 -5.10 -18.42 -3.80
CA ASP A 295 -4.93 -17.31 -4.74
C ASP A 295 -6.32 -16.85 -5.27
N PRO A 296 -6.74 -15.60 -5.01
CA PRO A 296 -8.09 -15.13 -5.34
C PRO A 296 -8.43 -15.31 -6.82
N LYS A 297 -7.45 -15.16 -7.71
CA LYS A 297 -7.67 -15.29 -9.14
C LYS A 297 -7.83 -16.75 -9.57
N LEU A 298 -7.07 -17.65 -8.93
CA LEU A 298 -7.22 -19.09 -9.16
C LEU A 298 -8.57 -19.58 -8.66
N GLU A 299 -9.01 -19.09 -7.49
CA GLU A 299 -10.28 -19.50 -6.89
C GLU A 299 -11.47 -19.03 -7.73
N LEU A 300 -11.45 -17.77 -8.20
CA LEU A 300 -12.43 -17.28 -9.18
C LEU A 300 -12.47 -18.16 -10.44
N ALA A 301 -11.31 -18.61 -10.93
CA ALA A 301 -11.26 -19.47 -12.11
C ALA A 301 -11.82 -20.88 -11.85
N ARG A 302 -11.65 -21.42 -10.64
CA ARG A 302 -12.21 -22.72 -10.23
C ARG A 302 -13.73 -22.67 -10.10
N LEU A 303 -14.27 -21.57 -9.57
CA LEU A 303 -15.70 -21.36 -9.39
C LEU A 303 -16.45 -21.05 -10.70
N ASN A 304 -15.73 -20.70 -11.77
CA ASN A 304 -16.28 -20.37 -13.08
C ASN A 304 -15.65 -21.25 -14.19
N PRO A 305 -15.75 -22.60 -14.09
CA PRO A 305 -15.06 -23.52 -15.00
C PRO A 305 -15.54 -23.41 -16.45
N GLU A 306 -16.77 -22.95 -16.68
CA GLU A 306 -17.36 -22.74 -18.01
C GLU A 306 -16.66 -21.65 -18.83
N MET A 307 -15.90 -20.76 -18.18
CA MET A 307 -15.06 -19.77 -18.86
C MET A 307 -13.80 -20.37 -19.49
N PHE A 308 -13.47 -21.62 -19.17
CA PHE A 308 -12.20 -22.25 -19.50
C PHE A 308 -12.38 -23.56 -20.28
N PRO A 309 -11.36 -23.97 -21.05
CA PRO A 309 -10.12 -23.26 -21.33
C PRO A 309 -10.26 -22.18 -22.40
N VAL A 310 -9.49 -21.10 -22.26
CA VAL A 310 -9.47 -19.93 -23.15
C VAL A 310 -8.54 -20.16 -24.34
N GLU A 311 -9.02 -19.95 -25.56
CA GLU A 311 -8.18 -19.99 -26.77
C GLU A 311 -7.30 -18.74 -26.87
N ILE A 312 -5.99 -18.93 -26.71
CA ILE A 312 -4.99 -17.86 -26.62
C ILE A 312 -4.91 -17.04 -27.89
N ASN A 313 -5.22 -17.60 -29.06
CA ASN A 313 -5.11 -16.88 -30.33
C ASN A 313 -6.34 -16.03 -30.70
N SER A 314 -7.50 -16.27 -30.07
CA SER A 314 -8.74 -15.55 -30.41
C SER A 314 -9.32 -14.71 -29.27
N ALA A 315 -9.01 -15.05 -28.01
CA ALA A 315 -9.57 -14.36 -26.83
C ALA A 315 -9.31 -12.84 -26.83
N ASP A 316 -10.22 -12.04 -26.31
CA ASP A 316 -9.96 -10.62 -26.11
C ASP A 316 -9.05 -10.35 -24.88
N TYR A 317 -8.65 -9.10 -24.70
CA TYR A 317 -7.78 -8.70 -23.58
C TYR A 317 -8.40 -9.04 -22.22
N SER A 318 -9.68 -8.75 -22.02
CA SER A 318 -10.42 -9.01 -20.77
C SER A 318 -10.50 -10.49 -20.45
N THR A 319 -10.71 -11.34 -21.45
CA THR A 319 -10.77 -12.79 -21.30
C THR A 319 -9.40 -13.36 -20.94
N LEU A 320 -8.34 -12.91 -21.62
CA LEU A 320 -6.96 -13.27 -21.25
C LEU A 320 -6.63 -12.87 -19.80
N LEU A 321 -7.14 -11.72 -19.35
CA LEU A 321 -6.96 -11.28 -17.97
C LEU A 321 -7.67 -12.17 -16.95
N ARG A 322 -8.67 -12.99 -17.32
CA ARG A 322 -9.31 -13.93 -16.39
C ARG A 322 -8.46 -15.18 -16.14
N VAL A 323 -7.60 -15.56 -17.08
CA VAL A 323 -6.76 -16.77 -17.00
C VAL A 323 -5.71 -16.66 -15.87
N PRO A 324 -5.69 -17.57 -14.88
CA PRO A 324 -4.62 -17.63 -13.89
C PRO A 324 -3.22 -17.70 -14.52
N GLY A 325 -2.26 -16.95 -14.00
CA GLY A 325 -0.89 -16.88 -14.56
C GLY A 325 -0.70 -15.92 -15.74
N ILE A 326 -1.77 -15.35 -16.30
CA ILE A 326 -1.70 -14.24 -17.26
C ILE A 326 -2.02 -12.93 -16.52
N GLY A 327 -1.15 -11.93 -16.63
CA GLY A 327 -1.36 -10.59 -16.09
C GLY A 327 -1.42 -9.53 -17.19
N PRO A 328 -1.66 -8.24 -16.87
CA PRO A 328 -1.81 -7.16 -17.85
C PRO A 328 -0.68 -7.06 -18.89
N ILE A 329 0.57 -7.21 -18.43
CA ILE A 329 1.75 -7.15 -19.30
C ILE A 329 1.77 -8.35 -20.25
N SER A 330 1.57 -9.57 -19.74
CA SER A 330 1.60 -10.77 -20.59
C SER A 330 0.39 -10.84 -21.51
N ALA A 331 -0.81 -10.47 -21.07
CA ALA A 331 -2.00 -10.32 -21.93
C ALA A 331 -1.74 -9.35 -23.10
N SER A 332 -1.13 -8.19 -22.80
CA SER A 332 -0.77 -7.21 -23.85
C SER A 332 0.31 -7.72 -24.81
N ARG A 333 1.25 -8.56 -24.33
CA ARG A 333 2.27 -9.18 -25.18
C ARG A 333 1.67 -10.26 -26.09
N ILE A 334 0.77 -11.08 -25.55
CA ILE A 334 0.03 -12.10 -26.32
C ILE A 334 -0.69 -11.44 -27.49
N LEU A 335 -1.52 -10.42 -27.23
CA LEU A 335 -2.30 -9.75 -28.29
C LEU A 335 -1.43 -9.21 -29.43
N ARG A 336 -0.26 -8.65 -29.11
CA ARG A 336 0.67 -8.08 -30.09
C ARG A 336 1.48 -9.12 -30.87
N SER A 337 1.60 -10.33 -30.34
CA SER A 337 2.51 -11.35 -30.87
C SER A 337 1.77 -12.53 -31.52
N ARG A 338 0.42 -12.51 -31.53
CA ARG A 338 -0.38 -13.52 -32.22
C ARG A 338 0.00 -13.60 -33.71
N PRO A 339 -0.03 -14.81 -34.31
CA PRO A 339 -0.39 -16.08 -33.69
C PRO A 339 0.71 -16.65 -32.78
N ILE A 340 0.29 -17.33 -31.71
CA ILE A 340 1.10 -18.07 -30.73
C ILE A 340 0.99 -19.56 -31.04
N TYR A 341 2.13 -20.25 -31.07
CA TYR A 341 2.19 -21.66 -31.48
C TYR A 341 2.50 -22.64 -30.34
N GLY A 342 2.96 -22.17 -29.18
CA GLY A 342 3.29 -23.07 -28.07
C GLY A 342 3.53 -22.39 -26.72
N GLU A 343 3.65 -23.21 -25.68
CA GLU A 343 3.85 -22.75 -24.30
C GLU A 343 5.15 -21.96 -24.09
N ASP A 344 6.23 -22.32 -24.79
CA ASP A 344 7.53 -21.65 -24.66
C ASP A 344 7.48 -20.18 -25.10
N GLU A 345 6.61 -19.85 -26.06
CA GLU A 345 6.35 -18.47 -26.45
C GLU A 345 5.63 -17.72 -25.33
N LEU A 346 4.62 -18.32 -24.72
CA LEU A 346 3.89 -17.74 -23.59
C LEU A 346 4.79 -17.54 -22.37
N ALA A 347 5.64 -18.52 -22.04
CA ALA A 347 6.62 -18.41 -20.97
C ALA A 347 7.59 -17.24 -21.21
N ARG A 348 8.12 -17.09 -22.43
CA ARG A 348 8.96 -15.94 -22.82
C ARG A 348 8.23 -14.60 -22.75
N MET A 349 6.91 -14.59 -22.92
CA MET A 349 6.07 -13.39 -22.74
C MET A 349 5.81 -13.06 -21.26
N GLY A 350 6.19 -13.94 -20.34
CA GLY A 350 6.01 -13.78 -18.89
C GLY A 350 4.70 -14.37 -18.36
N VAL A 351 4.07 -15.29 -19.09
CA VAL A 351 2.97 -16.11 -18.56
C VAL A 351 3.53 -17.13 -17.58
N VAL A 352 2.90 -17.23 -16.40
CA VAL A 352 3.24 -18.26 -15.42
C VAL A 352 2.58 -19.58 -15.84
N MET A 353 3.25 -20.34 -16.70
CA MET A 353 2.68 -21.55 -17.31
C MET A 353 2.22 -22.57 -16.29
N GLY A 354 2.94 -22.74 -15.17
CA GLY A 354 2.53 -23.62 -14.08
C GLY A 354 1.16 -23.30 -13.49
N ARG A 355 0.63 -22.08 -13.69
CA ARG A 355 -0.74 -21.70 -13.31
C ARG A 355 -1.70 -21.65 -14.49
N ALA A 356 -1.22 -21.28 -15.68
CA ALA A 356 -2.07 -21.04 -16.85
C ALA A 356 -2.49 -22.31 -17.60
N ARG A 357 -1.64 -23.35 -17.62
CA ARG A 357 -1.85 -24.60 -18.38
C ARG A 357 -3.27 -25.19 -18.33
N PRO A 358 -3.94 -25.28 -17.17
CA PRO A 358 -5.27 -25.89 -17.11
C PRO A 358 -6.36 -25.03 -17.77
N PHE A 359 -6.09 -23.75 -17.95
CA PHE A 359 -7.08 -22.73 -18.30
C PHE A 359 -6.94 -22.24 -19.74
N ILE A 360 -6.05 -22.83 -20.55
CA ILE A 360 -5.73 -22.33 -21.90
C ILE A 360 -5.77 -23.42 -22.99
N LYS A 361 -6.09 -22.97 -24.20
CA LYS A 361 -5.92 -23.70 -25.46
C LYS A 361 -5.01 -22.92 -26.39
N ILE A 362 -4.23 -23.63 -27.20
CA ILE A 362 -3.42 -23.06 -28.27
C ILE A 362 -3.78 -23.79 -29.55
N GLY A 363 -4.41 -23.09 -30.50
CA GLY A 363 -4.77 -23.68 -31.79
C GLY A 363 -5.81 -24.81 -31.67
N GLY A 364 -6.70 -24.74 -30.68
CA GLY A 364 -7.73 -25.74 -30.41
C GLY A 364 -7.29 -26.89 -29.50
N SER A 365 -5.98 -27.07 -29.26
CA SER A 365 -5.47 -28.11 -28.36
C SER A 365 -5.39 -27.60 -26.93
N GLY A 366 -6.06 -28.32 -26.01
CA GLY A 366 -5.93 -28.07 -24.57
C GLY A 366 -4.54 -28.45 -24.07
N GLN A 367 -3.99 -27.68 -23.13
CA GLN A 367 -2.60 -27.88 -22.69
C GLN A 367 -2.48 -28.81 -21.48
N THR A 368 -3.53 -28.96 -20.66
CA THR A 368 -3.65 -29.95 -19.57
C THR A 368 -5.14 -30.08 -19.18
N ASN A 369 -5.56 -31.21 -18.60
CA ASN A 369 -6.92 -31.36 -18.04
C ASN A 369 -7.00 -30.74 -16.62
N LEU A 370 -8.01 -29.90 -16.38
CA LEU A 370 -8.30 -29.28 -15.07
C LEU A 370 -8.39 -30.31 -13.94
N ILE A 371 -8.96 -31.49 -14.20
CA ILE A 371 -9.14 -32.57 -13.21
C ILE A 371 -7.78 -33.14 -12.77
N GLN A 372 -6.87 -33.39 -13.72
CA GLN A 372 -5.51 -33.87 -13.41
C GLN A 372 -4.66 -32.83 -12.66
N PHE A 373 -4.96 -31.56 -12.85
CA PHE A 373 -4.22 -30.46 -12.22
C PHE A 373 -4.73 -30.13 -10.82
N ALA A 374 -6.02 -30.31 -10.55
CA ALA A 374 -6.63 -30.03 -9.24
C ALA A 374 -6.27 -31.05 -8.15
N GLY A 375 -5.65 -32.19 -8.51
CA GLY A 375 -5.23 -33.19 -7.53
C GLY A 375 -6.37 -33.99 -6.91
N GLU A 376 -7.58 -33.94 -7.46
CA GLU A 376 -8.65 -34.87 -7.09
C GLU A 376 -8.31 -36.26 -7.65
N CYS A 377 -7.65 -37.06 -6.82
CA CYS A 377 -7.66 -38.51 -7.00
C CYS A 377 -9.11 -38.96 -6.80
N THR A 378 -9.69 -39.58 -7.84
CA THR A 378 -10.89 -40.42 -7.73
C THR A 378 -10.74 -41.48 -6.66
#